data_AF-A0A818X7I0-F1
#
_entry.id   AF-A0A818X7I0-F1
#
_cell.length_a   1.000
_cell.length_b   1.000
_cell.length_c   1.000
_cell.angle_alpha   90.00
_cell.angle_beta   90.00
_cell.angle_gamma   90.00
#
_symmetry.space_group_name_H-M   'P 1'
#
loop_
_entity.id
_entity.type
_entity.pdbx_description
1 polymer ?
#
loop_
_entity_poly.entity_id
_entity_poly.type
_entity_poly.pdbx_seq_one_letter_code
_entity_poly.pdbx_strand_id
1 'polypeptide(L)'
;MFETVIAELRPQIHWKHEHASVQMFNYIIEKNNLMPFFEQVGLNQIDITFVNELIFSELNGQESDQVWPYKGRDISKSFLYEIVSNKLTGIDVDKFDYFARDSYYLGTKISFEHMRFIKFYRVIKVNNGRRHLCLRDKEVKACYEIYRIRDDLHRRAYQHPVVKGIELMLREALIAANDYLLFSDAAGRCSIHLAQTIDDMYTFSQVDDHIITLIKHSHHPNMTKAKEIIRKIERREIYRYIGNTHVKSTIDFKQKSSKNTCQDIIKYCQCDGNILNITPNDLVIQTVELTCGDRGEDPIQNMWFYTKMYPNTATKILKEQVSTLLPQTFLEYDIRLYCKIRDQTICSIVRCGFKEYCIAKGYTMPKGSDQWILQLTNDGQGLASSSSTIDAQHFVLKKSTTL
;
A
#
# COMPACT_ATOMS: atom_id res chain seq x y z
N MET A 1 5.10 1.17 -6.87
CA MET A 1 5.29 0.23 -7.99
C MET A 1 6.75 -0.23 -8.09
N PHE A 2 7.73 0.68 -8.24
CA PHE A 2 9.14 0.30 -8.42
C PHE A 2 9.73 -0.60 -7.32
N GLU A 3 9.41 -0.40 -6.04
CA GLU A 3 9.82 -1.33 -4.96
C GLU A 3 9.45 -2.79 -5.24
N THR A 4 8.27 -3.03 -5.82
CA THR A 4 7.79 -4.39 -6.12
C THR A 4 8.47 -5.00 -7.35
N VAL A 5 9.07 -4.16 -8.21
CA VAL A 5 9.94 -4.60 -9.32
C VAL A 5 11.29 -5.02 -8.74
N ILE A 6 11.88 -4.20 -7.88
CA ILE A 6 13.16 -4.50 -7.20
C ILE A 6 13.03 -5.78 -6.36
N ALA A 7 11.95 -5.94 -5.60
CA ALA A 7 11.73 -7.14 -4.81
C ALA A 7 11.61 -8.42 -5.64
N GLU A 8 11.16 -8.35 -6.91
CA GLU A 8 11.13 -9.50 -7.81
C GLU A 8 12.50 -9.76 -8.46
N LEU A 9 13.19 -8.70 -8.92
CA LEU A 9 14.46 -8.84 -9.63
C LEU A 9 15.65 -9.10 -8.69
N ARG A 10 15.58 -8.63 -7.43
CA ARG A 10 16.63 -8.74 -6.41
C ARG A 10 16.03 -9.13 -5.05
N PRO A 11 15.44 -10.34 -4.92
CA PRO A 11 14.71 -10.76 -3.71
C PRO A 11 15.56 -10.83 -2.44
N GLN A 12 16.88 -10.91 -2.58
CA GLN A 12 17.85 -10.88 -1.47
C GLN A 12 18.05 -9.48 -0.87
N ILE A 13 17.55 -8.42 -1.52
CA ILE A 13 17.69 -7.04 -1.07
C ILE A 13 16.35 -6.53 -0.55
N HIS A 14 16.34 -6.16 0.72
CA HIS A 14 15.21 -5.42 1.29
C HIS A 14 15.34 -3.93 0.97
N TRP A 15 14.95 -3.54 -0.24
CA TRP A 15 15.00 -2.15 -0.68
C TRP A 15 13.68 -1.41 -0.40
N LYS A 16 13.80 -0.18 0.11
CA LYS A 16 12.68 0.72 0.43
C LYS A 16 13.00 2.15 0.02
N HIS A 17 11.98 2.88 -0.42
CA HIS A 17 12.14 4.26 -0.85
C HIS A 17 12.63 5.18 0.29
N GLU A 18 12.33 4.88 1.55
CA GLU A 18 12.83 5.65 2.68
C GLU A 18 14.36 5.51 2.84
N HIS A 19 14.91 4.31 2.67
CA HIS A 19 16.36 4.08 2.67
C HIS A 19 17.02 4.80 1.49
N ALA A 20 16.43 4.67 0.29
CA ALA A 20 16.94 5.36 -0.90
C ALA A 20 16.88 6.89 -0.77
N SER A 21 15.89 7.42 -0.04
CA SER A 21 15.76 8.87 0.21
C SER A 21 16.91 9.40 1.05
N VAL A 22 17.33 8.66 2.09
CA VAL A 22 18.53 8.98 2.89
C VAL A 22 19.80 8.94 2.03
N GLN A 23 19.96 7.90 1.22
CA GLN A 23 21.11 7.77 0.32
C GLN A 23 21.15 8.92 -0.70
N MET A 24 20.02 9.24 -1.33
CA MET A 24 19.91 10.32 -2.31
C MET A 24 20.13 11.69 -1.67
N PHE A 25 19.64 11.93 -0.46
CA PHE A 25 19.87 13.18 0.27
C PHE A 25 21.37 13.42 0.53
N ASN A 26 22.08 12.41 1.05
CA ASN A 26 23.53 12.49 1.27
C ASN A 26 24.28 12.70 -0.06
N TYR A 27 23.87 11.99 -1.11
CA TYR A 27 24.45 12.15 -2.44
C TYR A 27 24.25 13.58 -3.00
N ILE A 28 23.08 14.19 -2.81
CA ILE A 28 22.81 15.59 -3.22
C ILE A 28 23.76 16.54 -2.50
N ILE A 29 24.00 16.35 -1.20
CA ILE A 29 24.91 17.18 -0.41
C ILE A 29 26.34 17.08 -0.94
N GLU A 30 26.83 15.86 -1.13
CA GLU A 30 28.18 15.58 -1.59
C GLU A 30 28.41 16.10 -3.02
N LYS A 31 27.52 15.73 -3.95
CA LYS A 31 27.63 16.10 -5.37
C LYS A 31 27.68 17.62 -5.59
N ASN A 32 26.90 18.36 -4.79
CA ASN A 32 26.79 19.81 -4.92
C ASN A 32 27.68 20.57 -3.92
N ASN A 33 28.51 19.86 -3.15
CA ASN A 33 29.38 20.43 -2.11
C ASN A 33 28.64 21.44 -1.20
N LEU A 34 27.54 21.00 -0.59
CA LEU A 34 26.65 21.89 0.19
C LEU A 34 27.11 22.14 1.62
N MET A 35 28.04 21.35 2.16
CA MET A 35 28.51 21.48 3.55
C MET A 35 29.06 22.88 3.89
N PRO A 36 29.90 23.52 3.05
CA PRO A 36 30.35 24.89 3.32
C PRO A 36 29.19 25.91 3.42
N PHE A 37 28.14 25.75 2.63
CA PHE A 37 26.97 26.62 2.70
C PHE A 37 26.16 26.37 3.99
N PHE A 38 26.01 25.10 4.39
CA PHE A 38 25.35 24.74 5.64
C PHE A 38 26.09 25.31 6.86
N GLU A 39 27.41 25.22 6.88
CA GLU A 39 28.24 25.80 7.95
C GLU A 39 28.07 27.32 8.06
N GLN A 40 27.95 28.03 6.93
CA GLN A 40 27.70 29.48 6.91
C GLN A 40 26.37 29.87 7.56
N VAL A 41 25.35 29.01 7.47
CA VAL A 41 24.05 29.24 8.12
C VAL A 41 23.93 28.57 9.49
N GLY A 42 25.04 28.05 10.02
CA GLY A 42 25.11 27.45 11.37
C GLY A 42 24.65 26.00 11.46
N LEU A 43 24.55 25.30 10.34
CA LEU A 43 24.24 23.87 10.27
C LEU A 43 25.51 23.04 10.14
N ASN A 44 25.52 21.84 10.71
CA ASN A 44 26.69 20.96 10.71
C ASN A 44 26.31 19.49 10.49
N GLN A 45 27.29 18.59 10.59
CA GLN A 45 27.09 17.15 10.36
C GLN A 45 25.99 16.53 11.23
N ILE A 46 25.79 17.02 12.47
CA ILE A 46 24.73 16.53 13.36
C ILE A 46 23.33 16.85 12.82
N ASP A 47 23.20 17.93 12.06
CA ASP A 47 21.94 18.32 11.42
C ASP A 47 21.64 17.43 10.22
N ILE A 48 22.66 17.01 9.49
CA ILE A 48 22.52 16.00 8.43
C ILE A 48 22.11 14.66 9.02
N THR A 49 22.74 14.24 10.13
CA THR A 49 22.31 13.06 10.89
C THR A 49 20.85 13.18 11.33
N PHE A 50 20.46 14.34 11.88
CA PHE A 50 19.08 14.59 12.30
C PHE A 50 18.09 14.50 11.13
N VAL A 51 18.38 15.09 9.97
CA VAL A 51 17.49 15.01 8.79
C VAL A 51 17.38 13.57 8.30
N ASN A 52 18.48 12.83 8.24
CA ASN A 52 18.44 11.41 7.88
C ASN A 52 17.53 10.63 8.82
N GLU A 53 17.65 10.82 10.13
CA GLU A 53 16.80 10.17 11.13
C GLU A 53 15.32 10.58 11.05
N LEU A 54 15.00 11.81 10.61
CA LEU A 54 13.63 12.27 10.37
C LEU A 54 12.96 11.55 9.18
N ILE A 55 13.76 11.13 8.19
CA ILE A 55 13.30 10.39 7.01
C ILE A 55 13.21 8.89 7.35
N PHE A 56 14.31 8.33 7.84
CA PHE A 56 14.46 6.91 8.13
C PHE A 56 15.51 6.64 9.20
N SER A 57 15.20 5.75 10.14
CA SER A 57 16.14 5.26 11.15
C SER A 57 16.16 3.73 11.15
N GLU A 58 17.35 3.12 11.09
CA GLU A 58 17.51 1.66 11.19
C GLU A 58 17.13 1.11 12.58
N LEU A 59 16.97 1.99 13.58
CA LEU A 59 16.59 1.63 14.95
C LEU A 59 15.08 1.34 15.09
N ASN A 60 14.35 1.34 13.97
CA ASN A 60 12.93 1.02 13.86
C ASN A 60 12.63 -0.35 14.50
N GLY A 61 12.02 -0.33 15.69
CA GLY A 61 11.63 -1.54 16.43
C GLY A 61 12.43 -1.83 17.70
N GLN A 62 13.49 -1.05 17.98
CA GLN A 62 14.24 -1.08 19.24
C GLN A 62 14.06 0.20 20.06
N GLU A 63 12.94 0.90 19.87
CA GLU A 63 12.48 1.91 20.84
C GLU A 63 12.05 1.20 22.12
N SER A 64 13.01 0.71 22.90
CA SER A 64 12.75 0.47 24.31
C SER A 64 12.54 1.83 24.97
N ASP A 65 11.57 1.92 25.88
CA ASP A 65 11.33 3.13 26.67
C ASP A 65 12.56 3.57 27.49
N GLN A 66 13.60 2.73 27.57
CA GLN A 66 14.75 2.92 28.45
C GLN A 66 15.92 3.69 27.82
N VAL A 67 16.07 3.72 26.48
CA VAL A 67 17.22 4.38 25.83
C VAL A 67 16.77 5.24 24.64
N TRP A 68 17.26 6.49 24.60
CA TRP A 68 17.05 7.40 23.48
C TRP A 68 17.87 6.94 22.26
N PRO A 69 17.23 6.56 21.14
CA PRO A 69 17.92 5.90 20.04
C PRO A 69 18.61 6.88 19.08
N TYR A 70 18.19 8.14 19.07
CA TYR A 70 18.63 9.11 18.07
C TYR A 70 19.90 9.85 18.49
N LYS A 71 20.71 10.20 17.49
CA LYS A 71 21.98 10.92 17.65
C LYS A 71 21.86 12.38 17.21
N GLY A 72 21.00 12.67 16.23
CA GLY A 72 20.88 14.01 15.65
C GLY A 72 20.37 15.07 16.63
N ARG A 73 19.53 14.67 17.60
CA ARG A 73 19.03 15.54 18.67
C ARG A 73 18.91 14.76 19.97
N ASP A 74 18.96 15.49 21.08
CA ASP A 74 18.75 14.92 22.41
C ASP A 74 17.26 14.69 22.73
N ILE A 75 16.98 13.90 23.78
CA ILE A 75 15.63 13.53 24.20
C ILE A 75 14.72 14.73 24.50
N SER A 76 15.26 15.90 24.86
CA SER A 76 14.46 17.11 25.09
C SER A 76 13.82 17.67 23.81
N LYS A 77 14.32 17.25 22.65
CA LYS A 77 13.84 17.61 21.31
C LYS A 77 13.10 16.47 20.60
N SER A 78 12.72 15.42 21.33
CA SER A 78 12.03 14.24 20.81
C SER A 78 10.81 14.54 19.93
N PHE A 79 10.00 15.55 20.29
CA PHE A 79 8.83 15.99 19.51
C PHE A 79 9.14 16.36 18.05
N LEU A 80 10.40 16.70 17.71
CA LEU A 80 10.76 17.01 16.33
C LEU A 80 10.66 15.79 15.40
N TYR A 81 10.89 14.58 15.93
CA TYR A 81 10.77 13.33 15.19
C TYR A 81 9.31 12.92 14.89
N GLU A 82 8.33 13.66 15.44
CA GLU A 82 6.90 13.44 15.20
C GLU A 82 6.34 14.33 14.07
N ILE A 83 7.19 15.14 13.41
CA ILE A 83 6.74 16.13 12.41
C ILE A 83 6.76 15.55 10.99
N VAL A 84 7.91 15.05 10.53
CA VAL A 84 8.14 14.66 9.12
C VAL A 84 7.64 13.26 8.82
N SER A 85 8.04 12.28 9.63
CA SER A 85 7.58 10.89 9.53
C SER A 85 7.27 10.34 10.91
N ASN A 86 6.02 10.48 11.33
CA ASN A 86 5.62 10.17 12.70
C ASN A 86 5.39 8.66 12.86
N LYS A 87 6.39 7.93 13.32
CA LYS A 87 6.29 6.48 13.50
C LYS A 87 5.39 6.06 14.68
N LEU A 88 5.16 6.95 15.65
CA LEU A 88 4.35 6.66 16.83
C LEU A 88 2.86 6.63 16.52
N THR A 89 2.37 7.64 15.78
CA THR A 89 0.94 7.83 15.53
C THR A 89 0.57 7.72 14.05
N GLY A 90 1.55 7.86 13.17
CA GLY A 90 1.33 8.01 11.74
C GLY A 90 0.77 9.37 11.35
N ILE A 91 0.57 10.34 12.25
CA ILE A 91 0.10 11.69 11.88
C ILE A 91 1.29 12.62 11.72
N ASP A 92 1.57 12.98 10.48
CA ASP A 92 2.70 13.80 10.06
C ASP A 92 2.31 14.76 8.92
N VAL A 93 3.20 15.70 8.63
CA VAL A 93 2.95 16.73 7.61
C VAL A 93 2.94 16.19 6.18
N ASP A 94 3.57 15.03 5.94
CA ASP A 94 3.49 14.30 4.66
C ASP A 94 2.03 14.01 4.31
N LYS A 95 1.25 13.46 5.25
CA LYS A 95 -0.19 13.20 5.07
C LYS A 95 -1.01 14.45 4.83
N PHE A 96 -0.68 15.53 5.53
CA PHE A 96 -1.42 16.77 5.36
C PHE A 96 -1.28 17.32 3.94
N ASP A 97 -0.08 17.27 3.37
CA ASP A 97 0.18 17.72 2.01
C ASP A 97 -0.52 16.80 1.00
N TYR A 98 -0.25 15.48 1.02
CA TYR A 98 -0.78 14.62 -0.03
C TYR A 98 -2.30 14.46 0.06
N PHE A 99 -2.91 14.54 1.24
CA PHE A 99 -4.38 14.59 1.32
C PHE A 99 -4.93 15.80 0.60
N ALA A 100 -4.38 17.00 0.84
CA ALA A 100 -4.85 18.21 0.18
C ALA A 100 -4.59 18.18 -1.33
N ARG A 101 -3.37 17.81 -1.72
CA ARG A 101 -2.90 17.73 -3.10
C ARG A 101 -3.69 16.70 -3.91
N ASP A 102 -3.75 15.45 -3.43
CA ASP A 102 -4.35 14.37 -4.19
C ASP A 102 -5.86 14.55 -4.27
N SER A 103 -6.51 15.01 -3.18
CA SER A 103 -7.94 15.30 -3.22
C SER A 103 -8.27 16.38 -4.24
N TYR A 104 -7.44 17.42 -4.34
CA TYR A 104 -7.58 18.46 -5.37
C TYR A 104 -7.49 17.88 -6.79
N TYR A 105 -6.43 17.13 -7.11
CA TYR A 105 -6.23 16.57 -8.46
C TYR A 105 -7.19 15.42 -8.81
N LEU A 106 -7.67 14.67 -7.82
CA LEU A 106 -8.68 13.62 -7.98
C LEU A 106 -10.11 14.18 -8.00
N GLY A 107 -10.31 15.48 -7.75
CA GLY A 107 -11.64 16.09 -7.69
C GLY A 107 -12.48 15.60 -6.50
N THR A 108 -11.83 15.14 -5.43
CA THR A 108 -12.48 14.68 -4.20
C THR A 108 -12.42 15.78 -3.13
N LYS A 109 -13.51 15.98 -2.38
CA LYS A 109 -13.52 16.91 -1.25
C LYS A 109 -13.13 16.18 0.03
N ILE A 110 -12.20 16.75 0.79
CA ILE A 110 -11.89 16.32 2.14
C ILE A 110 -12.36 17.38 3.14
N SER A 111 -12.74 16.95 4.33
CA SER A 111 -13.26 17.80 5.41
C SER A 111 -12.20 18.21 6.43
N PHE A 112 -10.93 17.81 6.22
CA PHE A 112 -9.84 18.02 7.16
C PHE A 112 -9.03 19.30 6.87
N GLU A 113 -9.04 20.22 7.84
CA GLU A 113 -8.34 21.52 7.78
C GLU A 113 -7.03 21.47 8.56
N HIS A 114 -5.95 21.03 7.91
CA HIS A 114 -4.64 20.83 8.54
C HIS A 114 -4.08 22.10 9.21
N MET A 115 -4.26 23.29 8.62
CA MET A 115 -3.79 24.55 9.20
C MET A 115 -4.45 24.89 10.54
N ARG A 116 -5.73 24.51 10.71
CA ARG A 116 -6.43 24.66 11.98
C ARG A 116 -5.96 23.59 12.97
N PHE A 117 -5.79 22.36 12.50
CA PHE A 117 -5.32 21.24 13.30
C PHE A 117 -3.94 21.52 13.94
N ILE A 118 -3.00 22.07 13.16
CA ILE A 118 -1.66 22.44 13.63
C ILE A 118 -1.70 23.43 14.82
N LYS A 119 -2.62 24.39 14.81
CA LYS A 119 -2.76 25.40 15.88
C LYS A 119 -3.14 24.80 17.23
N PHE A 120 -3.63 23.56 17.26
CA PHE A 120 -4.02 22.89 18.49
C PHE A 120 -2.93 22.02 19.11
N TYR A 121 -1.77 21.87 18.48
CA TYR A 121 -0.65 21.16 19.08
C TYR A 121 0.06 22.00 20.16
N ARG A 122 0.56 21.30 21.19
CA ARG A 122 1.50 21.81 22.19
C ARG A 122 2.58 20.76 22.43
N VAL A 123 3.78 21.20 22.77
CA VAL A 123 4.86 20.30 23.21
C VAL A 123 4.76 20.12 24.72
N ILE A 124 4.54 18.91 25.18
CA ILE A 124 4.40 18.59 26.61
C ILE A 124 5.33 17.43 26.97
N LYS A 125 6.00 17.54 28.12
CA LYS A 125 6.79 16.44 28.68
C LYS A 125 5.84 15.42 29.30
N VAL A 126 5.97 14.15 28.93
CA VAL A 126 5.13 13.06 29.46
C VAL A 126 5.95 12.16 30.40
N ASN A 127 5.29 11.18 31.04
CA ASN A 127 5.91 10.37 32.11
C ASN A 127 7.11 9.53 31.67
N ASN A 128 7.25 9.23 30.38
CA ASN A 128 8.43 8.55 29.81
C ASN A 128 9.67 9.47 29.69
N GLY A 129 9.59 10.72 30.15
CA GLY A 129 10.69 11.68 30.10
C GLY A 129 10.85 12.43 28.77
N ARG A 130 10.19 11.97 27.69
CA ARG A 130 10.20 12.59 26.35
C ARG A 130 9.23 13.77 26.29
N ARG A 131 9.47 14.66 25.32
CA ARG A 131 8.53 15.72 24.94
C ARG A 131 7.81 15.26 23.68
N HIS A 132 6.49 15.20 23.73
CA HIS A 132 5.65 14.77 22.60
C HIS A 132 4.80 15.92 22.06
N LEU A 133 4.37 15.81 20.80
CA LEU A 133 3.31 16.64 20.26
C LEU A 133 1.96 16.19 20.85
N CYS A 134 1.39 17.03 21.69
CA CYS A 134 0.11 16.80 22.35
C CYS A 134 -0.98 17.66 21.71
N LEU A 135 -2.11 17.05 21.37
CA LEU A 135 -3.23 17.71 20.69
C LEU A 135 -4.31 18.16 21.68
N ARG A 136 -5.05 19.23 21.37
CA ARG A 136 -6.24 19.62 22.14
C ARG A 136 -7.29 18.50 22.11
N ASP A 137 -7.77 18.05 23.28
CA ASP A 137 -8.78 16.98 23.46
C ASP A 137 -9.94 16.98 22.44
N LYS A 138 -10.52 18.14 22.15
CA LYS A 138 -11.66 18.30 21.25
C LYS A 138 -11.38 17.90 19.80
N GLU A 139 -10.11 17.83 19.41
CA GLU A 139 -9.67 17.48 18.05
C GLU A 139 -9.53 15.96 17.88
N VAL A 140 -9.83 15.13 18.89
CA VAL A 140 -9.80 13.66 18.78
C VAL A 140 -10.63 13.12 17.60
N LYS A 141 -11.75 13.77 17.28
CA LYS A 141 -12.57 13.40 16.10
C LYS A 141 -11.86 13.72 14.78
N ALA A 142 -11.09 14.81 14.73
CA ALA A 142 -10.29 15.16 13.56
C ALA A 142 -9.16 14.14 13.35
N CYS A 143 -8.62 13.55 14.41
CA CYS A 143 -7.68 12.43 14.29
C CYS A 143 -8.31 11.26 13.55
N TYR A 144 -9.47 10.76 13.96
CA TYR A 144 -10.16 9.67 13.23
C TYR A 144 -10.52 10.06 11.79
N GLU A 145 -10.81 11.33 11.53
CA GLU A 145 -11.08 11.84 10.19
C GLU A 145 -9.87 11.75 9.25
N ILE A 146 -8.64 12.00 9.73
CA ILE A 146 -7.39 11.80 8.97
C ILE A 146 -7.33 10.36 8.44
N TYR A 147 -7.63 9.36 9.28
CA TYR A 147 -7.59 7.95 8.86
C TYR A 147 -8.72 7.60 7.91
N ARG A 148 -9.92 8.15 8.12
CA ARG A 148 -11.04 7.98 7.18
C ARG A 148 -10.68 8.52 5.79
N ILE A 149 -10.09 9.71 5.73
CA ILE A 149 -9.63 10.31 4.47
C ILE A 149 -8.59 9.42 3.80
N ARG A 150 -7.63 8.89 4.57
CA ARG A 150 -6.63 7.96 4.04
C ARG A 150 -7.27 6.72 3.44
N ASP A 151 -8.17 6.07 4.18
CA ASP A 151 -8.88 4.88 3.70
C ASP A 151 -9.68 5.18 2.43
N ASP A 152 -10.40 6.31 2.39
CA ASP A 152 -11.14 6.76 1.21
C ASP A 152 -10.22 6.95 -0.01
N LEU A 153 -9.09 7.64 0.15
CA LEU A 153 -8.11 7.85 -0.93
C LEU A 153 -7.50 6.53 -1.41
N HIS A 154 -7.15 5.64 -0.48
CA HIS A 154 -6.66 4.30 -0.81
C HIS A 154 -7.69 3.51 -1.62
N ARG A 155 -8.95 3.43 -1.16
CA ARG A 155 -9.98 2.63 -1.82
C ARG A 155 -10.40 3.21 -3.17
N ARG A 156 -10.53 4.53 -3.27
CA ARG A 156 -11.06 5.20 -4.47
C ARG A 156 -10.01 5.45 -5.54
N ALA A 157 -8.75 5.71 -5.15
CA ALA A 157 -7.69 6.09 -6.08
C ALA A 157 -6.50 5.14 -6.04
N TYR A 158 -5.73 5.10 -4.96
CA TYR A 158 -4.41 4.43 -4.95
C TYR A 158 -4.50 2.93 -5.17
N GLN A 159 -5.55 2.30 -4.65
CA GLN A 159 -5.89 0.89 -4.79
C GLN A 159 -7.08 0.70 -5.72
N HIS A 160 -7.35 1.61 -6.66
CA HIS A 160 -8.41 1.39 -7.63
C HIS A 160 -8.09 0.17 -8.51
N PRO A 161 -9.02 -0.79 -8.72
CA PRO A 161 -8.72 -2.04 -9.43
C PRO A 161 -8.12 -1.85 -10.83
N VAL A 162 -8.61 -0.87 -11.59
CA VAL A 162 -8.07 -0.56 -12.93
C VAL A 162 -6.65 0.01 -12.86
N VAL A 163 -6.37 0.87 -11.88
CA VAL A 163 -5.02 1.43 -11.67
C VAL A 163 -4.06 0.30 -11.32
N LYS A 164 -4.47 -0.59 -10.42
CA LYS A 164 -3.67 -1.76 -10.05
C LYS A 164 -3.47 -2.76 -11.19
N GLY A 165 -4.47 -2.96 -12.04
CA GLY A 165 -4.29 -3.73 -13.28
C GLY A 165 -3.20 -3.14 -14.19
N ILE A 166 -3.15 -1.81 -14.34
CA ILE A 166 -2.10 -1.12 -15.09
C ILE A 166 -0.75 -1.22 -14.39
N GLU A 167 -0.68 -1.03 -13.07
CA GLU A 167 0.57 -1.18 -12.31
C GLU A 167 1.17 -2.59 -12.46
N LEU A 168 0.34 -3.64 -12.44
CA LEU A 168 0.78 -5.01 -12.67
C LEU A 168 1.40 -5.18 -14.07
N MET A 169 0.77 -4.58 -15.09
CA MET A 169 1.31 -4.59 -16.45
C MET A 169 2.63 -3.80 -16.55
N LEU A 170 2.70 -2.60 -16.00
CA LEU A 170 3.92 -1.80 -16.00
C LEU A 170 5.06 -2.52 -15.29
N ARG A 171 4.78 -3.17 -14.15
CA ARG A 171 5.74 -4.02 -13.46
C ARG A 171 6.27 -5.14 -14.34
N GLU A 172 5.39 -5.88 -15.03
CA GLU A 172 5.81 -6.93 -15.98
C GLU A 172 6.63 -6.37 -17.14
N ALA A 173 6.30 -5.16 -17.62
CA ALA A 173 7.07 -4.50 -18.67
C ALA A 173 8.48 -4.11 -18.19
N LEU A 174 8.61 -3.54 -16.99
CA LEU A 174 9.90 -3.16 -16.41
C LEU A 174 10.79 -4.38 -16.13
N ILE A 175 10.21 -5.48 -15.63
CA ILE A 175 10.93 -6.75 -15.43
C ILE A 175 11.43 -7.29 -16.78
N ALA A 176 10.58 -7.30 -17.80
CA ALA A 176 10.95 -7.76 -19.14
C ALA A 176 11.97 -6.85 -19.84
N ALA A 177 12.07 -5.58 -19.42
CA ALA A 177 12.99 -4.59 -19.98
C ALA A 177 14.32 -4.49 -19.22
N ASN A 178 14.42 -5.05 -18.00
CA ASN A 178 15.55 -4.84 -17.09
C ASN A 178 16.91 -5.03 -17.75
N ASP A 179 17.10 -6.14 -18.46
CA ASP A 179 18.38 -6.52 -19.05
C ASP A 179 18.78 -5.66 -20.27
N TYR A 180 17.85 -4.83 -20.75
CA TYR A 180 18.01 -4.03 -21.98
C TYR A 180 17.91 -2.52 -21.73
N LEU A 181 17.50 -2.10 -20.53
CA LEU A 181 17.59 -0.73 -20.06
C LEU A 181 18.94 -0.53 -19.39
N LEU A 182 19.82 0.21 -20.06
CA LEU A 182 21.18 0.48 -19.62
C LEU A 182 21.33 1.95 -19.23
N PHE A 183 21.89 2.17 -18.05
CA PHE A 183 22.17 3.48 -17.47
C PHE A 183 23.68 3.71 -17.39
N SER A 184 24.09 4.97 -17.46
CA SER A 184 25.50 5.36 -17.41
C SER A 184 26.00 5.37 -15.97
N ASP A 185 27.19 4.81 -15.73
CA ASP A 185 27.92 5.05 -14.49
C ASP A 185 28.61 6.44 -14.49
N ALA A 186 29.25 6.80 -13.38
CA ALA A 186 29.97 8.07 -13.25
C ALA A 186 31.13 8.25 -14.24
N ALA A 187 31.63 7.17 -14.85
CA ALA A 187 32.66 7.19 -15.89
C ALA A 187 32.05 7.26 -17.31
N GLY A 188 30.72 7.35 -17.43
CA GLY A 188 30.00 7.40 -18.70
C GLY A 188 29.79 6.05 -19.39
N ARG A 189 30.07 4.93 -18.72
CA ARG A 189 29.87 3.59 -19.28
C ARG A 189 28.42 3.16 -19.11
N CYS A 190 27.74 2.88 -20.22
CA CYS A 190 26.34 2.44 -20.24
C CYS A 190 26.22 0.93 -20.05
N SER A 191 26.35 0.46 -18.81
CA SER A 191 26.32 -0.99 -18.50
C SER A 191 25.51 -1.35 -17.26
N ILE A 192 24.85 -0.38 -16.62
CA ILE A 192 24.09 -0.62 -15.39
C ILE A 192 22.64 -0.92 -15.74
N HIS A 193 22.14 -2.09 -15.34
CA HIS A 193 20.74 -2.47 -15.55
C HIS A 193 19.80 -1.73 -14.61
N LEU A 194 18.51 -1.61 -14.98
CA LEU A 194 17.49 -0.91 -14.18
C LEU A 194 17.51 -1.31 -12.70
N ALA A 195 17.49 -2.60 -12.39
CA ALA A 195 17.47 -3.06 -11.00
C ALA A 195 18.78 -2.80 -10.23
N GLN A 196 19.90 -2.60 -10.93
CA GLN A 196 21.21 -2.31 -10.32
C GLN A 196 21.38 -0.83 -9.99
N THR A 197 20.57 0.05 -10.58
CA THR A 197 20.65 1.49 -10.34
C THR A 197 20.48 1.86 -8.86
N ILE A 198 19.73 1.07 -8.09
CA ILE A 198 19.51 1.30 -6.66
C ILE A 198 20.80 1.22 -5.81
N ASP A 199 21.88 0.65 -6.35
CA ASP A 199 23.14 0.49 -5.63
C ASP A 199 23.99 1.77 -5.66
N ASP A 200 23.70 2.70 -6.58
CA ASP A 200 24.47 3.93 -6.77
C ASP A 200 23.56 5.12 -7.10
N MET A 201 23.60 6.17 -6.27
CA MET A 201 22.69 7.32 -6.41
C MET A 201 22.94 8.15 -7.67
N TYR A 202 24.16 8.12 -8.24
CA TYR A 202 24.39 8.75 -9.55
C TYR A 202 23.57 8.04 -10.64
N THR A 203 23.63 6.72 -10.72
CA THR A 203 22.82 5.96 -11.69
C THR A 203 21.34 6.02 -11.37
N PHE A 204 20.94 5.92 -10.10
CA PHE A 204 19.54 6.02 -9.69
C PHE A 204 18.92 7.38 -10.03
N SER A 205 19.70 8.47 -9.99
CA SER A 205 19.23 9.81 -10.37
C SER A 205 18.82 9.94 -11.84
N GLN A 206 19.17 8.98 -12.70
CA GLN A 206 18.75 8.91 -14.10
C GLN A 206 17.43 8.15 -14.30
N VAL A 207 16.87 7.56 -13.24
CA VAL A 207 15.66 6.74 -13.30
C VAL A 207 14.45 7.58 -12.91
N ASP A 208 13.59 7.84 -13.89
CA ASP A 208 12.30 8.47 -13.71
C ASP A 208 11.25 7.83 -14.65
N ASP A 209 10.06 8.41 -14.75
CA ASP A 209 8.98 7.89 -15.61
C ASP A 209 9.33 7.87 -17.11
N HIS A 210 10.42 8.55 -17.53
CA HIS A 210 10.92 8.49 -18.91
C HIS A 210 11.33 7.07 -19.32
N ILE A 211 11.60 6.16 -18.38
CA ILE A 211 11.86 4.74 -18.68
C ILE A 211 10.75 4.10 -19.54
N ILE A 212 9.50 4.54 -19.39
CA ILE A 212 8.38 4.07 -20.21
C ILE A 212 8.58 4.50 -21.67
N THR A 213 9.03 5.73 -21.89
CA THR A 213 9.39 6.26 -23.21
C THR A 213 10.59 5.53 -23.79
N LEU A 214 11.63 5.26 -23.00
CA LEU A 214 12.80 4.48 -23.42
C LEU A 214 12.41 3.08 -23.91
N ILE A 215 11.55 2.37 -23.18
CA ILE A 215 11.05 1.06 -23.62
C ILE A 215 10.29 1.20 -24.94
N LYS A 216 9.35 2.15 -25.03
CA LYS A 216 8.52 2.37 -26.23
C LYS A 216 9.33 2.63 -27.50
N HIS A 217 10.43 3.37 -27.39
CA HIS A 217 11.25 3.75 -28.55
C HIS A 217 12.50 2.89 -28.74
N SER A 218 12.81 1.96 -27.84
CA SER A 218 13.97 1.07 -27.96
C SER A 218 13.95 0.23 -29.24
N HIS A 219 15.08 0.14 -29.93
CA HIS A 219 15.27 -0.72 -31.09
C HIS A 219 15.85 -2.10 -30.74
N HIS A 220 16.07 -2.38 -29.45
CA HIS A 220 16.65 -3.64 -29.02
C HIS A 220 15.70 -4.82 -29.33
N PRO A 221 16.17 -5.91 -30.00
CA PRO A 221 15.29 -6.98 -30.48
C PRO A 221 14.53 -7.67 -29.34
N ASN A 222 15.18 -7.81 -28.17
CA ASN A 222 14.58 -8.46 -27.01
C ASN A 222 13.64 -7.55 -26.19
N MET A 223 13.49 -6.27 -26.56
CA MET A 223 12.55 -5.36 -25.89
C MET A 223 11.08 -5.61 -26.30
N THR A 224 10.85 -6.50 -27.27
CA THR A 224 9.53 -6.76 -27.87
C THR A 224 8.42 -7.03 -26.84
N LYS A 225 8.70 -7.85 -25.81
CA LYS A 225 7.72 -8.18 -24.77
C LYS A 225 7.31 -6.94 -23.96
N ALA A 226 8.28 -6.15 -23.49
CA ALA A 226 8.00 -4.95 -22.71
C ALA A 226 7.25 -3.90 -23.54
N LYS A 227 7.65 -3.71 -24.80
CA LYS A 227 6.95 -2.80 -25.74
C LYS A 227 5.50 -3.19 -25.96
N GLU A 228 5.25 -4.48 -26.14
CA GLU A 228 3.89 -4.98 -26.36
C GLU A 228 2.99 -4.75 -25.14
N ILE A 229 3.52 -4.95 -23.93
CA ILE A 229 2.76 -4.67 -22.71
C ILE A 229 2.39 -3.18 -22.62
N ILE A 230 3.33 -2.27 -22.93
CA ILE A 230 3.04 -0.83 -22.91
C ILE A 230 2.01 -0.45 -23.98
N ARG A 231 2.13 -0.99 -25.21
CA ARG A 231 1.13 -0.76 -26.28
C ARG A 231 -0.26 -1.24 -25.87
N LYS A 232 -0.36 -2.37 -25.18
CA LYS A 232 -1.63 -2.86 -24.64
C LYS A 232 -2.23 -1.89 -23.63
N ILE A 233 -1.42 -1.28 -22.75
CA ILE A 233 -1.91 -0.24 -21.83
C ILE A 233 -2.46 0.95 -22.62
N GLU A 234 -1.75 1.43 -23.65
CA GLU A 234 -2.17 2.56 -24.49
C GLU A 234 -3.47 2.28 -25.26
N ARG A 235 -3.65 1.04 -25.74
CA ARG A 235 -4.88 0.57 -26.39
C ARG A 235 -6.00 0.20 -25.41
N ARG A 236 -5.78 0.42 -24.10
CA ARG A 236 -6.69 0.04 -23.02
C ARG A 236 -7.00 -1.47 -22.99
N GLU A 237 -6.08 -2.29 -23.47
CA GLU A 237 -6.06 -3.75 -23.37
C GLU A 237 -5.50 -4.21 -22.02
N ILE A 238 -6.07 -3.66 -20.95
CA ILE A 238 -5.61 -3.88 -19.59
C ILE A 238 -6.12 -5.19 -18.99
N TYR A 239 -5.40 -5.71 -18.01
CA TYR A 239 -5.82 -6.90 -17.25
C TYR A 239 -7.21 -6.71 -16.64
N ARG A 240 -8.07 -7.72 -16.82
CA ARG A 240 -9.46 -7.69 -16.37
C ARG A 240 -9.51 -8.01 -14.89
N TYR A 241 -10.09 -7.11 -14.12
CA TYR A 241 -10.45 -7.38 -12.73
C TYR A 241 -11.59 -8.41 -12.68
N ILE A 242 -11.33 -9.55 -12.02
CA ILE A 242 -12.30 -10.63 -11.86
C ILE A 242 -13.15 -10.41 -10.62
N GLY A 243 -12.50 -10.13 -9.49
CA GLY A 243 -13.14 -9.87 -8.21
C GLY A 243 -12.12 -9.78 -7.07
N ASN A 244 -12.63 -9.53 -5.86
CA ASN A 244 -11.86 -9.56 -4.62
C ASN A 244 -12.56 -10.39 -3.55
N THR A 245 -11.79 -10.87 -2.57
CA THR A 245 -12.28 -11.43 -1.31
C THR A 245 -11.47 -10.87 -0.15
N HIS A 246 -12.13 -10.69 0.99
CA HIS A 246 -11.52 -10.36 2.26
C HIS A 246 -11.02 -11.61 2.98
N VAL A 247 -9.82 -11.52 3.56
CA VAL A 247 -9.16 -12.60 4.32
C VAL A 247 -8.69 -12.07 5.67
N LYS A 248 -8.52 -12.97 6.66
CA LYS A 248 -8.00 -12.59 7.98
C LYS A 248 -6.51 -12.27 7.97
N SER A 249 -5.77 -12.85 7.03
CA SER A 249 -4.33 -12.69 6.89
C SER A 249 -3.90 -13.03 5.46
N THR A 250 -2.81 -12.42 5.01
CA THR A 250 -2.21 -12.69 3.69
C THR A 250 -1.09 -13.72 3.76
N ILE A 251 -0.79 -14.26 4.93
CA ILE A 251 0.34 -15.18 5.15
C ILE A 251 0.25 -16.37 4.19
N ASP A 252 -0.94 -16.97 4.05
CA ASP A 252 -1.15 -18.11 3.16
C ASP A 252 -0.84 -17.79 1.68
N PHE A 253 -1.05 -16.53 1.26
CA PHE A 253 -0.79 -16.05 -0.09
C PHE A 253 0.64 -15.56 -0.30
N LYS A 254 1.36 -15.21 0.77
CA LYS A 254 2.79 -14.90 0.73
C LYS A 254 3.64 -16.17 0.78
N GLN A 255 3.20 -17.19 1.53
CA GLN A 255 3.87 -18.49 1.66
C GLN A 255 3.61 -19.41 0.46
N LYS A 256 2.37 -19.46 -0.05
CA LYS A 256 2.09 -20.12 -1.33
C LYS A 256 2.47 -19.18 -2.46
N SER A 257 3.26 -19.65 -3.42
CA SER A 257 3.50 -18.90 -4.65
C SER A 257 2.17 -18.49 -5.28
N SER A 258 2.03 -17.23 -5.70
CA SER A 258 0.85 -16.73 -6.43
C SER A 258 0.44 -17.66 -7.58
N LYS A 259 1.42 -18.33 -8.21
CA LYS A 259 1.20 -19.31 -9.27
C LYS A 259 0.43 -20.55 -8.80
N ASN A 260 0.72 -21.05 -7.61
CA ASN A 260 0.00 -22.20 -7.03
C ASN A 260 -1.45 -21.83 -6.71
N THR A 261 -1.68 -20.62 -6.20
CA THR A 261 -3.03 -20.10 -5.95
C THR A 261 -3.82 -19.98 -7.26
N CYS A 262 -3.21 -19.44 -8.33
CA CYS A 262 -3.82 -19.40 -9.65
C CYS A 262 -4.16 -20.82 -10.17
N GLN A 263 -3.25 -21.78 -9.98
CA GLN A 263 -3.48 -23.17 -10.37
C GLN A 263 -4.63 -23.82 -9.59
N ASP A 264 -4.75 -23.54 -8.29
CA ASP A 264 -5.86 -24.03 -7.49
C ASP A 264 -7.19 -23.42 -7.95
N ILE A 265 -7.25 -22.12 -8.22
CA ILE A 265 -8.47 -21.45 -8.74
C ILE A 265 -8.93 -22.09 -10.06
N ILE A 266 -8.01 -22.40 -10.97
CA ILE A 266 -8.33 -23.02 -12.27
C ILE A 266 -9.01 -24.38 -12.08
N LYS A 267 -8.72 -25.14 -11.02
CA LYS A 267 -9.40 -26.42 -10.73
C LYS A 267 -10.89 -26.26 -10.42
N TYR A 268 -11.31 -25.08 -9.97
CA TYR A 268 -12.71 -24.76 -9.69
C TYR A 268 -13.42 -24.13 -10.90
N CYS A 269 -12.68 -23.78 -11.96
CA CYS A 269 -13.27 -23.32 -13.21
C CYS A 269 -13.91 -24.51 -13.93
N GLN A 270 -15.22 -24.69 -13.77
CA GLN A 270 -16.00 -25.67 -14.52
C GLN A 270 -16.44 -25.10 -15.87
N CYS A 271 -16.45 -25.94 -16.90
CA CYS A 271 -17.00 -25.62 -18.21
C CYS A 271 -17.68 -26.86 -18.79
N ASP A 272 -18.92 -26.72 -19.24
CA ASP A 272 -19.62 -27.79 -19.95
C ASP A 272 -19.00 -27.94 -21.35
N GLY A 273 -18.23 -29.01 -21.54
CA GLY A 273 -17.78 -29.49 -22.85
C GLY A 273 -16.70 -28.66 -23.59
N ASN A 274 -16.38 -27.44 -23.15
CA ASN A 274 -15.31 -26.62 -23.76
C ASN A 274 -13.95 -26.91 -23.12
N ILE A 275 -12.88 -26.92 -23.92
CA ILE A 275 -11.51 -26.98 -23.37
C ILE A 275 -11.17 -25.58 -22.84
N LEU A 276 -11.08 -25.43 -21.51
CA LEU A 276 -10.54 -24.25 -20.86
C LEU A 276 -9.05 -24.11 -21.18
N ASN A 277 -8.71 -23.30 -22.19
CA ASN A 277 -7.32 -22.97 -22.50
C ASN A 277 -6.81 -21.82 -21.61
N ILE A 278 -6.86 -22.01 -20.29
CA ILE A 278 -6.37 -21.04 -19.29
C ILE A 278 -5.23 -21.69 -18.51
N THR A 279 -4.11 -20.99 -18.41
CA THR A 279 -2.97 -21.40 -17.61
C THR A 279 -2.84 -20.53 -16.36
N PRO A 280 -2.09 -20.98 -15.33
CA PRO A 280 -1.82 -20.14 -14.16
C PRO A 280 -1.13 -18.81 -14.48
N ASN A 281 -0.45 -18.69 -15.63
CA ASN A 281 0.22 -17.47 -16.07
C ASN A 281 -0.76 -16.41 -16.62
N ASP A 282 -1.98 -16.82 -16.97
CA ASP A 282 -3.06 -15.94 -17.44
C ASP A 282 -3.81 -15.28 -16.29
N LEU A 283 -3.54 -15.70 -15.06
CA LEU A 283 -4.14 -15.17 -13.84
C LEU A 283 -3.08 -14.48 -12.97
N VAL A 284 -3.46 -13.38 -12.33
CA VAL A 284 -2.59 -12.64 -11.42
C VAL A 284 -3.32 -12.39 -10.11
N ILE A 285 -2.71 -12.84 -9.02
CA ILE A 285 -3.16 -12.53 -7.66
C ILE A 285 -2.45 -11.27 -7.18
N GLN A 286 -3.24 -10.32 -6.71
CA GLN A 286 -2.75 -9.15 -6.00
C GLN A 286 -3.24 -9.21 -4.56
N THR A 287 -2.29 -9.11 -3.64
CA THR A 287 -2.59 -8.90 -2.22
C THR A 287 -2.62 -7.41 -1.92
N VAL A 288 -3.64 -6.94 -1.22
CA VAL A 288 -3.79 -5.55 -0.79
C VAL A 288 -3.97 -5.55 0.73
N GLU A 289 -3.21 -4.67 1.39
CA GLU A 289 -3.28 -4.42 2.83
C GLU A 289 -3.76 -2.98 3.03
N LEU A 290 -4.87 -2.83 3.76
CA LEU A 290 -5.46 -1.54 4.11
C LEU A 290 -5.37 -1.38 5.62
N THR A 291 -4.50 -0.48 6.08
CA THR A 291 -4.29 -0.20 7.49
C THR A 291 -4.77 1.22 7.84
N CYS A 292 -5.29 1.41 9.04
CA CYS A 292 -5.33 2.70 9.71
C CYS A 292 -4.17 2.72 10.73
N GLY A 293 -3.25 3.68 10.60
CA GLY A 293 -2.09 3.77 11.49
C GLY A 293 -1.00 2.72 11.21
N ASP A 294 -0.10 2.55 12.19
CA ASP A 294 0.95 1.53 12.14
C ASP A 294 0.35 0.16 12.50
N ARG A 295 0.58 -0.84 11.64
CA ARG A 295 0.25 -2.26 11.87
C ARG A 295 -1.18 -2.61 12.32
N GLY A 296 -2.16 -1.72 12.11
CA GLY A 296 -3.56 -1.98 12.43
C GLY A 296 -3.97 -1.66 13.87
N GLU A 297 -3.17 -0.89 14.60
CA GLU A 297 -3.53 -0.36 15.91
C GLU A 297 -4.59 0.75 15.82
N ASP A 298 -5.24 1.08 16.94
CA ASP A 298 -6.12 2.24 16.96
C ASP A 298 -5.29 3.50 16.70
N PRO A 299 -5.68 4.32 15.71
CA PRO A 299 -4.96 5.53 15.35
C PRO A 299 -4.63 6.48 16.50
N ILE A 300 -5.48 6.57 17.52
CA ILE A 300 -5.29 7.51 18.63
C ILE A 300 -4.59 6.88 19.84
N GLN A 301 -4.36 5.56 19.85
CA GLN A 301 -3.79 4.83 20.99
C GLN A 301 -2.45 5.44 21.45
N ASN A 302 -1.60 5.77 20.50
CA ASN A 302 -0.27 6.31 20.77
C ASN A 302 -0.25 7.84 20.85
N MET A 303 -1.36 8.53 20.59
CA MET A 303 -1.45 9.99 20.66
C MET A 303 -1.50 10.50 22.10
N TRP A 304 -1.02 11.72 22.32
CA TRP A 304 -1.15 12.44 23.58
C TRP A 304 -2.07 13.65 23.40
N PHE A 305 -2.89 13.92 24.41
CA PHE A 305 -3.84 15.03 24.41
C PHE A 305 -3.63 15.95 25.61
N TYR A 306 -4.19 17.17 25.56
CA TYR A 306 -4.30 18.06 26.71
C TYR A 306 -5.67 18.71 26.78
N THR A 307 -6.06 19.15 27.99
CA THR A 307 -7.33 19.84 28.26
C THR A 307 -7.16 21.37 28.34
N LYS A 308 -8.23 22.16 28.16
CA LYS A 308 -8.16 23.63 28.24
C LYS A 308 -7.81 24.04 29.66
N MET A 309 -8.32 23.28 30.62
CA MET A 309 -8.08 23.48 32.06
C MET A 309 -6.65 23.11 32.44
N TYR A 310 -6.06 22.10 31.80
CA TYR A 310 -4.72 21.60 32.08
C TYR A 310 -3.86 21.56 30.80
N PRO A 311 -3.44 22.73 30.27
CA PRO A 311 -2.78 22.84 28.97
C PRO A 311 -1.33 22.34 28.92
N ASN A 312 -0.74 22.04 30.08
CA ASN A 312 0.63 21.53 30.20
C ASN A 312 0.65 20.11 30.79
N THR A 313 -0.49 19.43 30.79
CA THR A 313 -0.61 18.05 31.30
C THR A 313 -1.07 17.17 30.15
N ALA A 314 -0.25 16.18 29.80
CA ALA A 314 -0.58 15.20 28.80
C ALA A 314 -1.53 14.13 29.38
N THR A 315 -2.51 13.71 28.59
CA THR A 315 -3.45 12.65 28.93
C THR A 315 -3.72 11.77 27.71
N LYS A 316 -4.26 10.58 27.95
CA LYS A 316 -4.74 9.67 26.93
C LYS A 316 -6.25 9.80 26.80
N ILE A 317 -6.76 9.57 25.61
CA ILE A 317 -8.20 9.43 25.34
C ILE A 317 -8.41 8.01 24.83
N LEU A 318 -9.31 7.28 25.46
CA LEU A 318 -9.69 5.93 25.06
C LEU A 318 -10.79 6.02 23.99
N LYS A 319 -10.80 5.06 23.08
CA LYS A 319 -11.78 4.95 21.98
C LYS A 319 -13.23 5.02 22.49
N GLU A 320 -13.52 4.35 23.61
CA GLU A 320 -14.84 4.28 24.23
C GLU A 320 -15.33 5.64 24.72
N GLN A 321 -14.40 6.57 25.02
CA GLN A 321 -14.73 7.94 25.41
C GLN A 321 -15.08 8.82 24.20
N VAL A 322 -14.76 8.38 22.98
CA VAL A 322 -14.96 9.17 21.75
C VAL A 322 -16.31 8.88 21.12
N SER A 323 -16.56 7.61 20.75
CA SER A 323 -17.81 7.20 20.10
C SER A 323 -17.90 5.68 19.94
N THR A 324 -19.09 5.11 20.13
CA THR A 324 -19.39 3.70 19.83
C THR A 324 -19.56 3.41 18.33
N LEU A 325 -19.60 4.45 17.48
CA LEU A 325 -19.71 4.33 16.02
C LEU A 325 -18.35 4.21 15.32
N LEU A 326 -17.25 4.11 16.05
CA LEU A 326 -15.90 3.96 15.48
C LEU A 326 -15.65 2.53 14.97
N PRO A 327 -14.77 2.34 13.96
CA PRO A 327 -14.44 1.02 13.44
C PRO A 327 -13.94 0.08 14.54
N GLN A 328 -14.33 -1.18 14.54
CA GLN A 328 -13.83 -2.19 15.49
C GLN A 328 -12.42 -2.66 15.15
N THR A 329 -12.11 -2.74 13.85
CA THR A 329 -10.81 -3.14 13.31
C THR A 329 -10.23 -2.02 12.47
N PHE A 330 -8.90 -1.94 12.47
CA PHE A 330 -8.12 -0.92 11.75
C PHE A 330 -7.19 -1.54 10.70
N LEU A 331 -7.40 -2.82 10.39
CA LEU A 331 -6.63 -3.59 9.43
C LEU A 331 -7.56 -4.50 8.63
N GLU A 332 -7.40 -4.48 7.32
CA GLU A 332 -8.12 -5.32 6.37
C GLU A 332 -7.16 -5.85 5.30
N TYR A 333 -7.37 -7.10 4.90
CA TYR A 333 -6.63 -7.73 3.83
C TYR A 333 -7.57 -8.17 2.71
N ASP A 334 -7.19 -7.79 1.50
CA ASP A 334 -7.90 -8.08 0.26
C ASP A 334 -7.04 -8.93 -0.66
N ILE A 335 -7.65 -9.98 -1.21
CA ILE A 335 -7.08 -10.75 -2.32
C ILE A 335 -7.87 -10.44 -3.57
N ARG A 336 -7.19 -9.93 -4.58
CA ARG A 336 -7.78 -9.54 -5.86
C ARG A 336 -7.26 -10.45 -6.95
N LEU A 337 -8.18 -10.92 -7.80
CA LEU A 337 -7.86 -11.74 -8.96
C LEU A 337 -8.00 -10.89 -10.23
N TYR A 338 -6.98 -10.95 -11.07
CA TYR A 338 -6.99 -10.41 -12.42
C TYR A 338 -6.79 -11.51 -13.45
N CYS A 339 -7.40 -11.35 -14.63
CA CYS A 339 -7.18 -12.19 -15.79
C CYS A 339 -6.54 -11.38 -16.91
N LYS A 340 -5.47 -11.92 -17.50
CA LYS A 340 -4.78 -11.33 -18.64
C LYS A 340 -5.57 -11.50 -19.94
N ILE A 341 -6.38 -12.57 -20.02
CA ILE A 341 -7.29 -12.83 -21.13
C ILE A 341 -8.51 -11.91 -20.99
N ARG A 342 -8.94 -11.34 -22.12
CA ARG A 342 -10.05 -10.37 -22.18
C ARG A 342 -11.37 -10.95 -22.67
N ASP A 343 -11.35 -12.17 -23.17
CA ASP A 343 -12.54 -12.88 -23.60
C ASP A 343 -13.55 -12.96 -22.45
N GLN A 344 -14.79 -12.57 -22.75
CA GLN A 344 -15.83 -12.40 -21.73
C GLN A 344 -16.27 -13.75 -21.17
N THR A 345 -16.36 -14.78 -22.00
CA THR A 345 -16.73 -16.14 -21.60
C THR A 345 -15.70 -16.71 -20.63
N ILE A 346 -14.41 -16.57 -20.97
CA ILE A 346 -13.30 -16.94 -20.10
C ILE A 346 -13.36 -16.17 -18.77
N CYS A 347 -13.56 -14.86 -18.81
CA CYS A 347 -13.67 -14.06 -17.58
C CYS A 347 -14.85 -14.51 -16.70
N SER A 348 -15.99 -14.86 -17.29
CA SER A 348 -17.17 -15.36 -16.57
C SER A 348 -16.92 -16.72 -15.92
N ILE A 349 -16.25 -17.64 -16.63
CA ILE A 349 -15.85 -18.93 -16.06
C ILE A 349 -14.87 -18.73 -14.90
N VAL A 350 -13.86 -17.87 -15.07
CA VAL A 350 -12.90 -17.55 -13.99
C VAL A 350 -13.58 -16.88 -12.79
N ARG A 351 -14.59 -16.03 -13.01
CA ARG A 351 -15.41 -15.46 -11.92
C ARG A 351 -16.10 -16.54 -11.11
N CYS A 352 -16.71 -17.52 -11.78
CA CYS A 352 -17.37 -18.64 -11.12
C CYS A 352 -16.36 -19.53 -10.38
N GLY A 353 -15.25 -19.90 -11.02
CA GLY A 353 -14.20 -20.67 -10.35
C GLY A 353 -13.59 -19.95 -9.15
N PHE A 354 -13.39 -18.62 -9.23
CA PHE A 354 -12.92 -17.82 -8.11
C PHE A 354 -13.93 -17.77 -6.96
N LYS A 355 -15.23 -17.68 -7.27
CA LYS A 355 -16.32 -17.76 -6.28
C LYS A 355 -16.27 -19.08 -5.52
N GLU A 356 -16.26 -20.20 -6.25
CA GLU A 356 -16.22 -21.55 -5.66
C GLU A 356 -14.95 -21.79 -4.85
N TYR A 357 -13.80 -21.30 -5.35
CA TYR A 357 -12.55 -21.31 -4.60
C TYR A 357 -12.66 -20.57 -3.26
N CYS A 358 -13.29 -19.39 -3.24
CA CYS A 358 -13.48 -18.61 -2.01
C CYS A 358 -14.37 -19.36 -1.01
N ILE A 359 -15.47 -19.98 -1.47
CA ILE A 359 -16.35 -20.81 -0.63
C ILE A 359 -15.56 -21.97 -0.03
N ALA A 360 -14.84 -22.73 -0.87
CA ALA A 360 -14.08 -23.90 -0.44
C ALA A 360 -12.97 -23.56 0.57
N LYS A 361 -12.46 -22.33 0.56
CA LYS A 361 -11.46 -21.83 1.52
C LYS A 361 -12.06 -21.13 2.75
N GLY A 362 -13.38 -20.95 2.81
CA GLY A 362 -14.05 -20.21 3.89
C GLY A 362 -13.74 -18.71 3.90
N TYR A 363 -13.37 -18.16 2.74
CA TYR A 363 -13.18 -16.71 2.58
C TYR A 363 -14.52 -16.01 2.33
N THR A 364 -14.52 -14.68 2.42
CA THR A 364 -15.73 -13.92 2.10
C THR A 364 -16.11 -14.08 0.62
N MET A 365 -17.42 -14.07 0.34
CA MET A 365 -17.90 -14.13 -1.03
C MET A 365 -17.49 -12.89 -1.81
N PRO A 366 -17.00 -13.03 -3.05
CA PRO A 366 -16.68 -11.87 -3.87
C PRO A 366 -17.90 -10.98 -4.07
N LYS A 367 -17.71 -9.66 -3.96
CA LYS A 367 -18.80 -8.68 -4.06
C LYS A 367 -19.48 -8.77 -5.43
N GLY A 368 -20.80 -8.92 -5.43
CA GLY A 368 -21.61 -9.05 -6.66
C GLY A 368 -21.62 -10.46 -7.27
N SER A 369 -21.01 -11.45 -6.62
CA SER A 369 -20.95 -12.83 -7.12
C SER A 369 -22.29 -13.57 -7.19
N ASP A 370 -23.33 -13.02 -6.56
CA ASP A 370 -24.72 -13.51 -6.69
C ASP A 370 -25.29 -13.24 -8.09
N GLN A 371 -24.82 -12.19 -8.77
CA GLN A 371 -25.27 -11.83 -10.12
C GLN A 371 -24.48 -12.54 -11.22
N TRP A 372 -23.31 -13.11 -10.91
CA TRP A 372 -22.47 -13.78 -11.92
C TRP A 372 -23.07 -15.09 -12.43
N ILE A 373 -23.88 -15.75 -11.61
CA ILE A 373 -24.60 -16.98 -12.01
C ILE A 373 -25.72 -16.65 -13.02
N LEU A 374 -26.42 -15.52 -12.84
CA LEU A 374 -27.53 -15.13 -13.71
C LEU A 374 -27.12 -14.80 -15.16
N GLN A 375 -25.86 -14.37 -15.37
CA GLN A 375 -25.35 -14.09 -16.72
C GLN A 375 -25.11 -15.37 -17.54
N LEU A 376 -24.68 -16.47 -16.90
CA LEU A 376 -24.51 -17.76 -17.60
C LEU A 376 -25.85 -18.39 -17.99
N THR A 377 -26.91 -18.17 -17.21
CA THR A 377 -28.25 -18.67 -17.52
C THR A 377 -28.96 -17.89 -18.63
N ASN A 378 -28.61 -16.61 -18.83
CA ASN A 378 -29.27 -15.75 -19.83
C ASN A 378 -28.59 -15.77 -21.21
N ASP A 379 -27.29 -16.06 -21.30
CA ASP A 379 -26.54 -16.09 -22.57
C ASP A 379 -26.57 -17.46 -23.29
N GLY A 380 -27.47 -18.37 -22.89
CA GLY A 380 -27.91 -19.47 -23.74
C GLY A 380 -27.00 -20.71 -23.77
N GLN A 381 -26.87 -21.40 -22.63
CA GLN A 381 -26.98 -22.87 -22.60
C GLN A 381 -27.76 -23.24 -21.34
N GLY A 382 -28.88 -23.93 -21.52
CA GLY A 382 -29.74 -24.37 -20.42
C GLY A 382 -28.98 -25.28 -19.46
N LEU A 383 -28.54 -24.75 -18.33
CA LEU A 383 -28.19 -25.56 -17.17
C LEU A 383 -29.50 -26.04 -16.55
N ALA A 384 -29.75 -27.35 -16.69
CA ALA A 384 -30.79 -28.02 -15.95
C ALA A 384 -30.60 -27.77 -14.45
N SER A 385 -31.61 -27.17 -13.85
CA SER A 385 -31.75 -27.00 -12.42
C SER A 385 -31.66 -28.36 -11.73
N SER A 386 -30.57 -28.66 -11.05
CA SER A 386 -30.62 -29.50 -9.85
C SER A 386 -30.90 -28.58 -8.67
N SER A 387 -32.18 -28.31 -8.46
CA SER A 387 -32.69 -27.70 -7.24
C SER A 387 -32.36 -28.61 -6.06
N SER A 388 -31.35 -28.26 -5.28
CA SER A 388 -31.37 -28.51 -3.84
C SER A 388 -31.54 -27.16 -3.14
N THR A 389 -32.80 -26.81 -2.92
CA THR A 389 -33.23 -25.87 -1.89
C THR A 389 -32.55 -26.24 -0.58
N ILE A 390 -31.51 -25.50 -0.20
CA ILE A 390 -31.10 -25.41 1.19
C ILE A 390 -31.85 -24.20 1.74
N ASP A 391 -32.92 -24.51 2.45
CA ASP A 391 -33.80 -23.55 3.11
C ASP A 391 -33.04 -22.54 3.95
N ALA A 392 -33.19 -21.27 3.57
CA ALA A 392 -32.90 -20.12 4.41
C ALA A 392 -34.01 -19.93 5.46
N GLN A 393 -34.31 -20.94 6.28
CA GLN A 393 -35.20 -20.82 7.43
C GLN A 393 -34.85 -21.87 8.50
N HIS A 394 -33.81 -21.64 9.31
CA HIS A 394 -33.75 -22.14 10.70
C HIS A 394 -32.55 -21.54 11.44
N PHE A 395 -32.68 -20.27 11.84
CA PHE A 395 -31.94 -19.73 12.98
C PHE A 395 -32.95 -19.05 13.90
N VAL A 396 -33.76 -19.87 14.57
CA VAL A 396 -34.59 -19.45 15.72
C VAL A 396 -34.11 -20.23 16.93
N LEU A 397 -33.52 -19.47 17.85
CA LEU A 397 -33.37 -19.71 19.29
C LEU A 397 -34.11 -20.95 19.83
N LYS A 398 -33.34 -21.90 20.38
CA LYS A 398 -33.74 -22.71 21.55
C LYS A 398 -32.49 -23.22 22.26
N LYS A 399 -32.01 -22.45 23.25
CA LYS A 399 -31.31 -23.01 24.41
C LYS A 399 -32.34 -23.10 25.52
N SER A 400 -32.78 -24.32 25.82
CA SER A 400 -33.42 -24.66 27.07
C SER A 400 -33.00 -26.08 27.44
N THR A 401 -32.26 -26.18 28.55
CA THR A 401 -32.44 -27.17 29.65
C THR A 401 -33.16 -28.48 29.30
N THR A 402 -32.56 -29.65 29.47
CA THR A 402 -32.42 -30.44 30.73
C THR A 402 -31.63 -31.71 30.36
N LEU A 403 -30.73 -32.27 31.17
CA LEU A 403 -30.89 -32.85 32.51
C LEU A 403 -29.72 -32.52 33.42
#